data_AF-A0A662HY20-F1
#
_entry.id   AF-A0A662HY20-F1
#
_cell.length_a   1.000
_cell.length_b   1.000
_cell.length_c   1.000
_cell.angle_alpha   90.00
_cell.angle_beta   90.00
_cell.angle_gamma   90.00
#
_symmetry.space_group_name_H-M   'P 1'
#
loop_
_entity.id
_entity.type
_entity.pdbx_description
1 polymer ?
#
loop_
_entity_poly.entity_id
_entity_poly.type
_entity_poly.pdbx_seq_one_letter_code
_entity_poly.pdbx_strand_id
1 'polypeptide(L)'
;MFFVKFEKVLYSLHPQQVCSLLAVIHGAKPSAIVESVLIESWKEFVHFILFYKLSLAYEACHGFVFLLNSREAYLVNKSTFNKPLSEVDFSTATRIDLSKLASIKPVTRNNIDYGDLFVSQDSHLLLELVYYYVLIRKGRRTPEVDYKLGGLLGYPECCVKSYVKRGPAKAWYCYQKELIELGLDQEMPIELWAIYHAPCSATCEASIKLGEEYLIAVKGASEKLYRKVVSELSSSHLAYSVGRRFLDFHETKRSIEPSVEKFVTEKLLEPYYILYGKILRPFIYCKWEEGEFKLNITREIEGYKYIAYSPGEGVLVFDNSLKIYIYLTKKILRKDSVQYSLTAFRVYRTKLGSLEH
;
A
#
# COMPACT_ATOMS: atom_id res chain seq x y z
N MET A 1 -11.82 -25.60 4.37
CA MET A 1 -13.08 -24.83 4.47
C MET A 1 -13.07 -23.88 5.69
N PHE A 2 -11.97 -23.14 5.93
CA PHE A 2 -11.77 -22.31 7.15
C PHE A 2 -11.87 -20.78 6.93
N PHE A 3 -11.92 -20.31 5.67
CA PHE A 3 -11.78 -18.88 5.33
C PHE A 3 -13.09 -18.08 5.28
N VAL A 4 -14.27 -18.72 5.24
CA VAL A 4 -15.57 -18.03 5.16
C VAL A 4 -15.79 -17.06 6.33
N LYS A 5 -15.22 -17.35 7.50
CA LYS A 5 -15.37 -16.54 8.73
C LYS A 5 -14.77 -15.14 8.64
N PHE A 6 -13.77 -14.92 7.77
CA PHE A 6 -13.01 -13.67 7.70
C PHE A 6 -13.05 -13.01 6.32
N GLU A 7 -13.98 -13.41 5.44
CA GLU A 7 -14.13 -12.77 4.13
C GLU A 7 -14.36 -11.27 4.27
N LYS A 8 -15.24 -10.84 5.21
CA LYS A 8 -15.55 -9.42 5.39
C LYS A 8 -14.31 -8.55 5.60
N VAL A 9 -13.37 -8.97 6.45
CA VAL A 9 -12.15 -8.19 6.72
C VAL A 9 -11.21 -8.22 5.52
N LEU A 10 -10.97 -9.38 4.90
CA LEU A 10 -10.09 -9.48 3.73
C LEU A 10 -10.63 -8.70 2.53
N TYR A 11 -11.94 -8.71 2.31
CA TYR A 11 -12.58 -7.95 1.23
C TYR A 11 -12.55 -6.45 1.50
N SER A 12 -12.44 -6.03 2.76
CA SER A 12 -12.32 -4.62 3.13
C SER A 12 -10.91 -4.07 2.97
N LEU A 13 -9.90 -4.91 2.72
CA LEU A 13 -8.51 -4.48 2.50
C LEU A 13 -8.24 -4.19 1.02
N HIS A 14 -7.21 -3.40 0.76
CA HIS A 14 -6.66 -3.26 -0.58
C HIS A 14 -6.08 -4.61 -1.06
N PRO A 15 -6.23 -5.00 -2.35
CA PRO A 15 -5.78 -6.30 -2.85
C PRO A 15 -4.31 -6.60 -2.56
N GLN A 16 -3.42 -5.62 -2.71
CA GLN A 16 -2.00 -5.77 -2.32
C GLN A 16 -1.77 -6.08 -0.83
N GLN A 17 -2.58 -5.50 0.06
CA GLN A 17 -2.48 -5.78 1.50
C GLN A 17 -3.02 -7.17 1.81
N VAL A 18 -4.05 -7.64 1.08
CA VAL A 18 -4.51 -9.03 1.13
C VAL A 18 -3.40 -9.98 0.70
N CYS A 19 -2.77 -9.74 -0.46
CA CYS A 19 -1.63 -10.52 -0.96
C CYS A 19 -0.52 -10.62 0.10
N SER A 20 -0.08 -9.47 0.63
CA SER A 20 1.00 -9.42 1.63
C SER A 20 0.64 -10.16 2.93
N LEU A 21 -0.58 -9.99 3.44
CA LEU A 21 -1.03 -10.61 4.68
C LEU A 21 -1.19 -12.13 4.55
N LEU A 22 -1.77 -12.60 3.45
CA LEU A 22 -1.92 -14.03 3.19
C LEU A 22 -0.58 -14.70 2.86
N ALA A 23 0.35 -13.99 2.20
CA ALA A 23 1.71 -14.47 2.00
C ALA A 23 2.44 -14.71 3.34
N VAL A 24 2.20 -13.89 4.36
CA VAL A 24 2.71 -14.14 5.72
C VAL A 24 2.10 -15.42 6.31
N ILE A 25 0.79 -15.61 6.18
CA ILE A 25 0.10 -16.81 6.70
C ILE A 25 0.61 -18.10 6.04
N HIS A 26 0.91 -18.04 4.74
CA HIS A 26 1.38 -19.18 3.96
C HIS A 26 2.91 -19.35 3.96
N GLY A 27 3.65 -18.51 4.70
CA GLY A 27 5.11 -18.62 4.81
C GLY A 27 5.91 -18.14 3.60
N ALA A 28 5.26 -17.53 2.60
CA ALA A 28 5.92 -16.90 1.46
C ALA A 28 6.57 -15.55 1.82
N LYS A 29 6.17 -14.94 2.94
CA LYS A 29 6.71 -13.68 3.45
C LYS A 29 6.96 -13.77 4.97
N PRO A 30 8.10 -13.30 5.49
CA PRO A 30 8.37 -13.32 6.93
C PRO A 30 7.48 -12.36 7.74
N SER A 31 7.17 -11.18 7.18
CA SER A 31 6.36 -10.17 7.86
C SER A 31 5.71 -9.20 6.89
N ALA A 32 4.69 -8.46 7.31
CA ALA A 32 4.01 -7.45 6.51
C ALA A 32 3.70 -6.19 7.33
N ILE A 33 3.61 -5.05 6.65
CA ILE A 33 3.01 -3.82 7.18
C ILE A 33 1.68 -3.64 6.47
N VAL A 34 0.58 -3.69 7.23
CA VAL A 34 -0.77 -3.38 6.74
C VAL A 34 -1.01 -1.90 6.98
N GLU A 35 -1.26 -1.19 5.89
CA GLU A 35 -1.24 0.28 5.84
C GLU A 35 -2.63 0.89 5.98
N SER A 36 -3.70 0.10 5.78
CA SER A 36 -5.08 0.59 5.85
C SER A 36 -6.08 -0.51 6.22
N VAL A 37 -6.43 -0.56 7.51
CA VAL A 37 -7.58 -1.30 8.04
C VAL A 37 -8.66 -0.29 8.44
N LEU A 38 -9.86 -0.39 7.85
CA LEU A 38 -10.98 0.48 8.22
C LEU A 38 -11.29 0.38 9.72
N ILE A 39 -11.60 1.52 10.35
CA ILE A 39 -11.89 1.58 11.80
C ILE A 39 -13.03 0.62 12.17
N GLU A 40 -14.08 0.55 11.35
CA GLU A 40 -15.22 -0.35 11.54
C GLU A 40 -14.88 -1.84 11.39
N SER A 41 -13.73 -2.18 10.81
CA SER A 41 -13.27 -3.57 10.61
C SER A 41 -12.19 -3.99 11.61
N TRP A 42 -11.82 -3.11 12.56
CA TRP A 42 -10.72 -3.34 13.50
C TRP A 42 -10.91 -4.60 14.37
N LYS A 43 -12.12 -4.79 14.90
CA LYS A 43 -12.41 -5.95 15.77
C LYS A 43 -12.26 -7.25 15.00
N GLU A 44 -12.83 -7.32 13.80
CA GLU A 44 -12.71 -8.46 12.89
C GLU A 44 -11.26 -8.70 12.46
N PHE A 45 -10.47 -7.64 12.25
CA PHE A 45 -9.04 -7.75 11.96
C PHE A 45 -8.25 -8.35 13.13
N VAL A 46 -8.46 -7.89 14.36
CA VAL A 46 -7.80 -8.48 15.55
C VAL A 46 -8.19 -9.96 15.71
N HIS A 47 -9.46 -10.32 15.49
CA HIS A 47 -9.88 -11.71 15.51
C HIS A 47 -9.23 -12.55 14.42
N PHE A 48 -9.03 -12.00 13.22
CA PHE A 48 -8.30 -12.65 12.14
C PHE A 48 -6.85 -12.94 12.55
N ILE A 49 -6.14 -11.95 13.10
CA ILE A 49 -4.77 -12.10 13.59
C ILE A 49 -4.67 -13.23 14.63
N LEU A 50 -5.55 -13.23 15.63
CA LEU A 50 -5.58 -14.25 16.68
C LEU A 50 -5.89 -15.65 16.12
N PHE A 51 -6.81 -15.75 15.16
CA PHE A 51 -7.20 -17.03 14.57
C PHE A 51 -6.05 -17.67 13.78
N TYR A 52 -5.32 -16.88 12.99
CA TYR A 52 -4.16 -17.34 12.24
C TYR A 52 -2.88 -17.40 13.07
N LYS A 53 -2.98 -17.19 14.39
CA LYS A 53 -1.88 -17.24 15.35
C LYS A 53 -0.72 -16.30 15.00
N LEU A 54 -1.04 -15.13 14.43
CA LEU A 54 -0.05 -14.14 14.03
C LEU A 54 0.36 -13.26 15.22
N SER A 55 1.59 -12.77 15.19
CA SER A 55 2.03 -11.66 16.02
C SER A 55 1.60 -10.34 15.37
N LEU A 56 1.22 -9.35 16.18
CA LEU A 56 0.76 -8.04 15.72
C LEU A 56 1.38 -6.94 16.58
N ALA A 57 1.83 -5.85 15.97
CA ALA A 57 2.20 -4.64 16.70
C ALA A 57 1.61 -3.39 16.05
N TYR A 58 1.33 -2.39 16.86
CA TYR A 58 0.82 -1.08 16.41
C TYR A 58 1.01 0.00 17.47
N GLU A 59 1.04 1.25 17.02
CA GLU A 59 1.08 2.42 17.90
C GLU A 59 -0.32 2.74 18.46
N ALA A 60 -0.43 2.89 19.77
CA ALA A 60 -1.64 3.31 20.48
C ALA A 60 -1.37 4.62 21.27
N CYS A 61 -2.43 5.25 21.83
CA CYS A 61 -2.32 6.55 22.51
C CYS A 61 -1.23 6.60 23.60
N HIS A 62 -1.03 5.50 24.33
CA HIS A 62 -0.13 5.44 25.49
C HIS A 62 1.17 4.65 25.25
N GLY A 63 1.44 4.21 24.03
CA GLY A 63 2.59 3.35 23.75
C GLY A 63 2.45 2.53 22.49
N PHE A 64 3.20 1.44 22.41
CA PHE A 64 3.03 0.41 21.40
C PHE A 64 2.39 -0.83 22.01
N VAL A 65 1.40 -1.37 21.32
CA VAL A 65 0.84 -2.67 21.64
C VAL A 65 1.61 -3.74 20.88
N PHE A 66 1.96 -4.82 21.57
CA PHE A 66 2.55 -6.02 20.99
C PHE A 66 1.72 -7.23 21.39
N LEU A 67 1.14 -7.92 20.42
CA LEU A 67 0.62 -9.27 20.54
C LEU A 67 1.71 -10.23 20.04
N LEU A 68 2.28 -11.02 20.94
CA LEU A 68 3.36 -11.97 20.65
C LEU A 68 2.80 -13.39 20.57
N ASN A 69 3.08 -14.07 19.46
CA ASN A 69 2.68 -15.44 19.16
C ASN A 69 1.18 -15.72 19.35
N SER A 70 0.33 -14.69 19.20
CA SER A 70 -1.11 -14.74 19.46
C SER A 70 -1.53 -15.22 20.87
N ARG A 71 -0.63 -15.13 21.85
CA ARG A 71 -0.87 -15.64 23.22
C ARG A 71 -0.75 -14.58 24.29
N GLU A 72 0.15 -13.64 24.10
CA GLU A 72 0.47 -12.64 25.11
C GLU A 72 0.45 -11.27 24.49
N ALA A 73 -0.24 -10.33 25.13
CA ALA A 73 -0.33 -8.96 24.68
C ALA A 73 0.25 -8.01 25.73
N TYR A 74 1.01 -7.02 25.28
CA TYR A 74 1.71 -6.06 26.13
C TYR A 74 1.55 -4.65 25.60
N LEU A 75 1.41 -3.68 26.50
CA LEU A 75 1.56 -2.25 26.21
C LEU A 75 2.94 -1.79 26.68
N VAL A 76 3.74 -1.31 25.75
CA VAL A 76 5.13 -0.86 25.97
C VAL A 76 5.23 0.64 25.75
N ASN A 77 5.92 1.35 26.63
CA ASN A 77 6.12 2.80 26.50
C ASN A 77 7.02 3.14 25.29
N LYS A 78 6.81 4.31 24.68
CA LYS A 78 7.63 4.84 23.58
C LYS A 78 9.10 5.08 23.96
N SER A 79 9.40 5.28 25.25
CA SER A 79 10.78 5.43 25.74
C SER A 79 11.63 4.16 25.54
N THR A 80 10.99 2.99 25.43
CA THR A 80 11.66 1.69 25.26
C THR A 80 12.39 1.56 23.92
N PHE A 81 12.03 2.37 22.92
CA PHE A 81 12.60 2.35 21.56
C PHE A 81 13.95 3.08 21.44
N ASN A 82 14.70 3.19 22.53
CA ASN A 82 16.08 3.69 22.53
C ASN A 82 17.12 2.57 22.38
N LYS A 83 16.70 1.31 22.56
CA LYS A 83 17.49 0.09 22.35
C LYS A 83 16.74 -0.88 21.43
N PRO A 84 17.41 -1.87 20.82
CA PRO A 84 16.75 -2.94 20.08
C PRO A 84 15.63 -3.59 20.89
N LEU A 85 14.48 -3.85 20.25
CA LEU A 85 13.31 -4.41 20.95
C LEU A 85 13.50 -5.86 21.40
N SER A 86 14.45 -6.58 20.80
CA SER A 86 14.88 -7.92 21.23
C SER A 86 15.53 -7.91 22.62
N GLU A 87 16.03 -6.76 23.08
CA GLU A 87 16.68 -6.58 24.39
C GLU A 87 15.74 -5.98 25.44
N VAL A 88 14.44 -5.92 25.13
CA VAL A 88 13.42 -5.39 26.02
C VAL A 88 12.91 -6.51 26.90
N ASP A 89 12.99 -6.29 28.21
CA ASP A 89 12.35 -7.16 29.18
C ASP A 89 10.85 -6.84 29.27
N PHE A 90 10.05 -7.64 28.56
CA PHE A 90 8.59 -7.54 28.55
C PHE A 90 7.93 -7.86 29.90
N SER A 91 8.66 -8.42 30.88
CA SER A 91 8.11 -8.65 32.24
C SER A 91 7.74 -7.35 32.94
N THR A 92 8.40 -6.24 32.56
CA THR A 92 8.14 -4.90 33.09
C THR A 92 7.03 -4.16 32.34
N ALA A 93 6.54 -4.72 31.23
CA ALA A 93 5.49 -4.12 30.41
C ALA A 93 4.09 -4.38 30.99
N THR A 94 3.15 -3.49 30.69
CA THR A 94 1.76 -3.67 31.12
C THR A 94 1.11 -4.80 30.30
N ARG A 95 0.82 -5.92 30.95
CA ARG A 95 0.11 -7.05 30.31
C ARG A 95 -1.34 -6.68 29.98
N ILE A 96 -1.76 -7.02 28.77
CA ILE A 96 -3.10 -6.82 28.24
C ILE A 96 -3.83 -8.18 28.23
N ASP A 97 -5.05 -8.19 28.76
CA ASP A 97 -5.99 -9.31 28.56
C ASP A 97 -6.38 -9.38 27.08
N LEU A 98 -6.17 -10.54 26.44
CA LEU A 98 -6.47 -10.76 25.02
C LEU A 98 -7.93 -10.44 24.67
N SER A 99 -8.88 -10.67 25.58
CA SER A 99 -10.30 -10.34 25.37
C SER A 99 -10.52 -8.84 25.18
N LYS A 100 -9.62 -8.00 25.72
CA LYS A 100 -9.65 -6.54 25.64
C LYS A 100 -8.80 -5.98 24.49
N LEU A 101 -8.02 -6.80 23.78
CA LEU A 101 -7.11 -6.33 22.73
C LEU A 101 -7.82 -5.50 21.66
N ALA A 102 -8.98 -5.96 21.17
CA ALA A 102 -9.77 -5.24 20.18
C ALA A 102 -10.31 -3.88 20.66
N SER A 103 -10.36 -3.64 21.97
CA SER A 103 -10.78 -2.33 22.53
C SER A 103 -9.64 -1.31 22.55
N ILE A 104 -8.38 -1.75 22.48
CA ILE A 104 -7.21 -0.88 22.44
C ILE A 104 -6.91 -0.56 20.97
N LYS A 105 -7.37 0.62 20.55
CA LYS A 105 -7.31 1.06 19.15
C LYS A 105 -5.95 1.65 18.79
N PRO A 106 -5.47 1.43 17.55
CA PRO A 106 -4.32 2.14 17.02
C PRO A 106 -4.57 3.65 16.91
N VAL A 107 -3.50 4.44 16.87
CA VAL A 107 -3.59 5.86 16.52
C VAL A 107 -3.98 6.00 15.05
N THR A 108 -4.99 6.83 14.78
CA THR A 108 -5.41 7.15 13.40
C THR A 108 -4.97 8.56 13.01
N ARG A 109 -4.63 8.75 11.74
CA ARG A 109 -4.20 10.06 11.18
C ARG A 109 -5.35 10.81 10.47
N ASN A 110 -6.43 10.12 10.13
CA ASN A 110 -7.49 10.63 9.26
C ASN A 110 -8.91 10.28 9.75
N ASN A 111 -9.05 9.52 10.85
CA ASN A 111 -10.31 9.00 11.38
C ASN A 111 -11.10 8.11 10.40
N ILE A 112 -10.42 7.49 9.44
CA ILE A 112 -11.01 6.55 8.45
C ILE A 112 -10.41 5.16 8.63
N ASP A 113 -9.09 5.06 8.72
CA ASP A 113 -8.36 3.81 8.85
C ASP A 113 -7.26 3.85 9.92
N TYR A 114 -6.81 2.65 10.28
CA TYR A 114 -5.60 2.38 11.03
C TYR A 114 -4.52 1.91 10.04
N GLY A 115 -3.33 2.51 10.15
CA GLY A 115 -2.14 2.11 9.38
C GLY A 115 -0.98 1.78 10.31
N ASP A 116 0.19 1.51 9.72
CA ASP A 116 1.38 1.07 10.46
C ASP A 116 1.11 -0.17 11.35
N LEU A 117 0.36 -1.16 10.83
CA LEU A 117 0.07 -2.40 11.54
C LEU A 117 1.08 -3.48 11.13
N PHE A 118 1.96 -3.85 12.03
CA PHE A 118 3.04 -4.81 11.77
C PHE A 118 2.55 -6.22 12.08
N VAL A 119 2.73 -7.15 11.14
CA VAL A 119 2.25 -8.53 11.27
C VAL A 119 3.38 -9.50 10.92
N SER A 120 3.57 -10.55 11.72
CA SER A 120 4.51 -11.64 11.42
C SER A 120 4.06 -12.94 12.07
N GLN A 121 4.51 -14.08 11.55
CA GLN A 121 4.38 -15.36 12.25
C GLN A 121 5.37 -15.48 13.42
N ASP A 122 6.49 -14.75 13.37
CA ASP A 122 7.57 -14.81 14.35
C ASP A 122 7.61 -13.53 15.19
N SER A 123 7.53 -13.68 16.51
CA SER A 123 7.57 -12.55 17.44
C SER A 123 8.91 -11.80 17.40
N HIS A 124 10.04 -12.48 17.23
CA HIS A 124 11.34 -11.83 17.14
C HIS A 124 11.46 -10.99 15.86
N LEU A 125 11.02 -11.53 14.72
CA LEU A 125 11.00 -10.77 13.47
C LEU A 125 10.07 -9.56 13.56
N LEU A 126 8.92 -9.69 14.23
CA LEU A 126 8.03 -8.56 14.49
C LEU A 126 8.73 -7.46 15.29
N LEU A 127 9.44 -7.81 16.37
CA LEU A 127 10.16 -6.84 17.21
C LEU A 127 11.25 -6.11 16.42
N GLU A 128 12.03 -6.83 15.60
CA GLU A 128 13.03 -6.20 14.73
C GLU A 128 12.39 -5.26 13.70
N LEU A 129 11.31 -5.70 13.04
CA LEU A 129 10.59 -4.91 12.04
C LEU A 129 10.13 -3.58 12.64
N VAL A 130 9.47 -3.62 13.80
CA VAL A 130 8.99 -2.42 14.47
C VAL A 130 10.16 -1.53 14.89
N TYR A 131 11.24 -2.10 15.43
CA TYR A 131 12.42 -1.33 15.83
C TYR A 131 13.01 -0.53 14.68
N TYR A 132 13.35 -1.19 13.56
CA TYR A 132 13.95 -0.52 12.41
C TYR A 132 12.98 0.47 11.75
N TYR A 133 11.68 0.17 11.71
CA TYR A 133 10.68 1.09 11.19
C TYR A 133 10.60 2.37 12.03
N VAL A 134 10.63 2.25 13.35
CA VAL A 134 10.63 3.38 14.27
C VAL A 134 11.91 4.21 14.14
N LEU A 135 13.08 3.60 13.87
CA LEU A 135 14.30 4.34 13.59
C LEU A 135 14.14 5.27 12.37
N ILE A 136 13.53 4.79 11.28
CA ILE A 136 13.22 5.62 10.11
C ILE A 136 12.30 6.79 10.50
N ARG A 137 11.23 6.52 11.25
CA ARG A 137 10.30 7.60 11.70
C ARG A 137 10.96 8.63 12.61
N LYS A 138 12.01 8.26 13.34
CA LYS A 138 12.84 9.16 14.16
C LYS A 138 13.95 9.88 13.37
N GLY A 139 13.96 9.79 12.04
CA GLY A 139 14.97 10.42 11.19
C GLY A 139 16.34 9.73 11.21
N ARG A 140 16.43 8.50 11.73
CA ARG A 140 17.67 7.71 11.82
C ARG A 140 17.78 6.70 10.68
N ARG A 141 17.38 7.11 9.49
CA ARG A 141 17.44 6.27 8.30
C ARG A 141 18.88 6.17 7.80
N THR A 142 19.39 4.94 7.67
CA THR A 142 20.70 4.64 7.08
C THR A 142 20.58 3.53 6.03
N PRO A 143 21.57 3.34 5.14
CA PRO A 143 21.63 2.21 4.22
C PRO A 143 21.42 0.85 4.90
N GLU A 144 22.00 0.65 6.09
CA GLU A 144 21.90 -0.58 6.86
C GLU A 144 20.46 -0.80 7.38
N VAL A 145 19.81 0.27 7.84
CA VAL A 145 18.40 0.22 8.29
C VAL A 145 17.48 -0.16 7.12
N ASP A 146 17.67 0.46 5.94
CA ASP A 146 16.90 0.13 4.74
C ASP A 146 17.15 -1.32 4.27
N TYR A 147 18.40 -1.79 4.34
CA TYR A 147 18.75 -3.17 4.01
C TYR A 147 18.07 -4.16 4.96
N LYS A 148 18.13 -3.92 6.27
CA LYS A 148 17.49 -4.76 7.29
C LYS A 148 15.97 -4.81 7.12
N LEU A 149 15.32 -3.67 6.92
CA LEU A 149 13.87 -3.63 6.68
C LEU A 149 13.47 -4.37 5.42
N GLY A 150 14.24 -4.24 4.33
CA GLY A 150 13.99 -4.98 3.10
C GLY A 150 14.00 -6.50 3.31
N GLY A 151 14.98 -6.99 4.07
CA GLY A 151 15.08 -8.41 4.43
C GLY A 151 13.97 -8.86 5.37
N LEU A 152 13.64 -8.08 6.39
CA LEU A 152 12.55 -8.37 7.34
C LEU A 152 11.18 -8.43 6.66
N LEU A 153 10.99 -7.67 5.58
CA LEU A 153 9.79 -7.71 4.74
C LEU A 153 9.88 -8.80 3.66
N GLY A 154 10.97 -9.56 3.55
CA GLY A 154 11.13 -10.61 2.55
C GLY A 154 11.19 -10.10 1.10
N TYR A 155 11.73 -8.90 0.88
CA TYR A 155 11.96 -8.40 -0.48
C TYR A 155 13.21 -9.05 -1.11
N PRO A 156 13.25 -9.25 -2.43
CA PRO A 156 14.40 -9.84 -3.10
C PRO A 156 15.67 -9.04 -2.87
N GLU A 157 16.80 -9.70 -2.61
CA GLU A 157 18.05 -9.04 -2.26
C GLU A 157 18.52 -8.04 -3.34
N CYS A 158 18.32 -8.36 -4.61
CA CYS A 158 18.64 -7.46 -5.73
C CYS A 158 17.83 -6.16 -5.67
N CYS A 159 16.56 -6.23 -5.26
CA CYS A 159 15.68 -5.08 -5.10
C CYS A 159 16.06 -4.26 -3.87
N VAL A 160 16.39 -4.91 -2.76
CA VAL A 160 16.88 -4.24 -1.55
C VAL A 160 18.19 -3.50 -1.83
N LYS A 161 19.17 -4.14 -2.46
CA LYS A 161 20.44 -3.52 -2.86
C LYS A 161 20.23 -2.32 -3.78
N SER A 162 19.35 -2.46 -4.78
CA SER A 162 18.98 -1.36 -5.69
C SER A 162 18.34 -0.19 -4.93
N TYR A 163 17.40 -0.48 -4.03
CA TYR A 163 16.71 0.51 -3.21
C TYR A 163 17.67 1.26 -2.28
N VAL A 164 18.55 0.55 -1.58
CA VAL A 164 19.58 1.13 -0.70
C VAL A 164 20.53 2.04 -1.48
N LYS A 165 20.96 1.62 -2.68
CA LYS A 165 21.86 2.41 -3.53
C LYS A 165 21.19 3.67 -4.09
N ARG A 166 19.91 3.59 -4.46
CA ARG A 166 19.21 4.67 -5.18
C ARG A 166 18.45 5.61 -4.24
N GLY A 167 18.00 5.12 -3.10
CA GLY A 167 17.00 5.77 -2.25
C GLY A 167 15.57 5.61 -2.79
N PRO A 168 14.54 5.99 -1.99
CA PRO A 168 13.15 5.66 -2.26
C PRO A 168 12.59 6.17 -3.58
N ALA A 169 12.69 7.49 -3.80
CA ALA A 169 12.08 8.14 -4.95
C ALA A 169 12.76 7.69 -6.25
N LYS A 170 14.10 7.65 -6.25
CA LYS A 170 14.88 7.23 -7.42
C LYS A 170 14.71 5.75 -7.75
N ALA A 171 14.55 4.88 -6.75
CA ALA A 171 14.27 3.47 -7.00
C ALA A 171 12.96 3.28 -7.77
N TRP A 172 11.87 3.92 -7.32
CA TRP A 172 10.57 3.90 -8.01
C TRP A 172 10.62 4.55 -9.38
N TYR A 173 11.23 5.73 -9.48
CA TYR A 173 11.43 6.42 -10.75
C TYR A 173 12.17 5.55 -11.76
N CYS A 174 13.31 4.96 -11.40
CA CYS A 174 14.08 4.15 -12.35
C CYS A 174 13.28 2.94 -12.83
N TYR A 175 12.58 2.24 -11.93
CA TYR A 175 11.72 1.11 -12.30
C TYR A 175 10.60 1.52 -13.27
N GLN A 176 9.86 2.58 -12.93
CA GLN A 176 8.76 3.07 -13.75
C GLN A 176 9.22 3.65 -15.09
N LYS A 177 10.37 4.34 -15.10
CA LYS A 177 10.96 4.88 -16.31
C LYS A 177 11.33 3.75 -17.27
N GLU A 178 11.94 2.68 -16.76
CA GLU A 178 12.27 1.50 -17.56
C GLU A 178 11.02 0.83 -18.13
N LEU A 179 9.93 0.73 -17.37
CA LEU A 179 8.64 0.24 -17.89
C LEU A 179 8.13 1.10 -19.06
N ILE A 180 8.20 2.43 -18.95
CA ILE A 180 7.77 3.35 -20.02
C ILE A 180 8.68 3.23 -21.25
N GLU A 181 10.00 3.20 -21.05
CA GLU A 181 11.00 3.09 -22.13
C GLU A 181 10.86 1.78 -22.91
N LEU A 182 10.42 0.70 -22.24
CA LEU A 182 10.15 -0.60 -22.85
C LEU A 182 8.71 -0.75 -23.37
N GLY A 183 7.83 0.24 -23.19
CA GLY A 183 6.42 0.15 -23.54
C GLY A 183 5.60 -0.84 -22.69
N LEU A 184 6.12 -1.23 -21.52
CA LEU A 184 5.50 -2.18 -20.60
C LEU A 184 4.59 -1.51 -19.56
N ASP A 185 4.54 -0.17 -19.49
CA ASP A 185 3.66 0.55 -18.57
C ASP A 185 2.16 0.31 -18.84
N GLN A 186 1.82 -0.19 -20.04
CA GLN A 186 0.46 -0.56 -20.45
C GLN A 186 0.20 -2.08 -20.46
N GLU A 187 1.22 -2.89 -20.19
CA GLU A 187 1.14 -4.36 -20.23
C GLU A 187 1.86 -4.98 -19.03
N MET A 188 1.76 -4.34 -17.86
CA MET A 188 2.44 -4.82 -16.67
C MET A 188 1.90 -6.20 -16.26
N PRO A 189 2.76 -7.15 -15.84
CA PRO A 189 2.32 -8.41 -15.26
C PRO A 189 1.65 -8.17 -13.90
N ILE A 190 0.59 -8.92 -13.62
CA ILE A 190 -0.22 -8.77 -12.40
C ILE A 190 0.57 -9.08 -11.12
N GLU A 191 1.59 -9.93 -11.24
CA GLU A 191 2.52 -10.31 -10.18
C GLU A 191 3.25 -9.08 -9.62
N LEU A 192 3.65 -8.16 -10.50
CA LEU A 192 4.31 -6.91 -10.09
C LEU A 192 3.34 -5.93 -9.41
N TRP A 193 2.03 -6.07 -9.67
CA TRP A 193 1.00 -5.38 -8.92
C TRP A 193 0.69 -6.02 -7.57
N ALA A 194 0.99 -7.31 -7.35
CA ALA A 194 0.77 -7.97 -6.07
C ALA A 194 1.78 -7.58 -4.98
N ILE A 195 2.99 -7.15 -5.37
CA ILE A 195 4.12 -6.83 -4.47
C ILE A 195 4.20 -5.34 -4.11
N TYR A 196 4.76 -5.01 -2.94
CA TYR A 196 4.89 -3.61 -2.46
C TYR A 196 6.22 -2.92 -2.80
N HIS A 197 7.32 -3.63 -2.97
CA HIS A 197 8.63 -2.99 -3.20
C HIS A 197 8.78 -2.49 -4.63
N ALA A 198 9.78 -1.62 -4.87
CA ALA A 198 10.20 -1.26 -6.22
C ALA A 198 11.10 -2.38 -6.76
N PRO A 199 10.72 -3.08 -7.84
CA PRO A 199 11.61 -4.03 -8.50
C PRO A 199 12.90 -3.34 -8.97
N CYS A 200 14.01 -4.09 -9.05
CA CYS A 200 15.28 -3.51 -9.50
C CYS A 200 15.32 -3.22 -11.02
N SER A 201 14.42 -3.83 -11.79
CA SER A 201 14.24 -3.71 -13.24
C SER A 201 12.80 -4.08 -13.63
N ALA A 202 12.38 -3.72 -14.85
CA ALA A 202 11.04 -4.00 -15.38
C ALA A 202 10.73 -5.50 -15.49
N THR A 203 11.77 -6.32 -15.66
CA THR A 203 11.71 -7.77 -15.86
C THR A 203 12.31 -8.55 -14.69
N CYS A 204 12.32 -7.98 -13.48
CA CYS A 204 12.92 -8.62 -12.31
C CYS A 204 12.23 -9.96 -11.96
N GLU A 205 12.85 -11.08 -12.35
CA GLU A 205 12.33 -12.44 -12.13
C GLU A 205 12.03 -12.73 -10.67
N ALA A 206 12.92 -12.32 -9.76
CA ALA A 206 12.73 -12.53 -8.33
C ALA A 206 11.50 -11.77 -7.78
N SER A 207 11.14 -10.63 -8.37
CA SER A 207 9.94 -9.88 -8.00
C SER A 207 8.68 -10.50 -8.58
N ILE A 208 8.74 -10.98 -9.83
CA ILE A 208 7.65 -11.70 -10.50
C ILE A 208 7.32 -12.97 -9.70
N LYS A 209 8.32 -13.82 -9.44
CA LYS A 209 8.16 -15.05 -8.64
C LYS A 209 7.56 -14.77 -7.25
N LEU A 210 8.01 -13.72 -6.57
CA LEU A 210 7.44 -13.34 -5.27
C LEU A 210 5.96 -12.93 -5.40
N GLY A 211 5.59 -12.22 -6.47
CA GLY A 211 4.21 -11.87 -6.78
C GLY A 211 3.34 -13.10 -7.06
N GLU A 212 3.86 -14.08 -7.80
CA GLU A 212 3.19 -15.37 -8.05
C GLU A 212 2.91 -16.10 -6.73
N GLU A 213 3.91 -16.20 -5.85
CA GLU A 213 3.77 -16.83 -4.54
C GLU A 213 2.68 -16.14 -3.69
N TYR A 214 2.57 -14.81 -3.79
CA TYR A 214 1.53 -14.06 -3.07
C TYR A 214 0.14 -14.37 -3.64
N LEU A 215 -0.01 -14.40 -4.96
CA LEU A 215 -1.27 -14.74 -5.63
C LEU A 215 -1.69 -16.19 -5.34
N ILE A 216 -0.74 -17.13 -5.29
CA ILE A 216 -0.96 -18.52 -4.87
C ILE A 216 -1.48 -18.57 -3.42
N ALA A 217 -0.92 -17.78 -2.50
CA ALA A 217 -1.42 -17.70 -1.12
C ALA A 217 -2.86 -17.21 -1.06
N VAL A 218 -3.24 -16.23 -1.90
CA VAL A 218 -4.64 -15.77 -2.01
C VAL A 218 -5.55 -16.88 -2.55
N LYS A 219 -5.13 -17.60 -3.59
CA LYS A 219 -5.86 -18.73 -4.17
C LYS A 219 -6.08 -19.86 -3.17
N GLY A 220 -5.03 -20.20 -2.40
CA GLY A 220 -5.08 -21.20 -1.34
C GLY A 220 -6.03 -20.83 -0.19
N ALA A 221 -6.26 -19.54 0.04
CA ALA A 221 -7.21 -19.06 1.03
C ALA A 221 -8.68 -19.18 0.56
N SER A 222 -9.01 -18.64 -0.61
CA SER A 222 -10.35 -18.70 -1.18
C SER A 222 -10.35 -18.36 -2.66
N GLU A 223 -10.89 -19.25 -3.48
CA GLU A 223 -11.07 -19.05 -4.93
C GLU A 223 -11.89 -17.78 -5.23
N LYS A 224 -12.91 -17.49 -4.42
CA LYS A 224 -13.74 -16.28 -4.58
C LYS A 224 -12.95 -15.00 -4.27
N LEU A 225 -12.12 -15.03 -3.20
CA LEU A 225 -11.24 -13.91 -2.86
C LEU A 225 -10.17 -13.71 -3.94
N TYR A 226 -9.59 -14.79 -4.44
CA TYR A 226 -8.60 -14.77 -5.52
C TYR A 226 -9.14 -14.07 -6.75
N ARG A 227 -10.33 -14.42 -7.23
CA ARG A 227 -10.97 -13.73 -8.37
C ARG A 227 -11.17 -12.24 -8.13
N LYS A 228 -11.57 -11.83 -6.92
CA LYS A 228 -11.66 -10.40 -6.56
C LYS A 228 -10.30 -9.72 -6.63
N VAL A 229 -9.30 -10.28 -5.94
CA VAL A 229 -7.95 -9.70 -5.87
C VAL A 229 -7.34 -9.57 -7.25
N VAL A 230 -7.42 -10.63 -8.05
CA VAL A 230 -6.95 -10.63 -9.43
C VAL A 230 -7.66 -9.57 -10.26
N SER A 231 -9.01 -9.52 -10.21
CA SER A 231 -9.77 -8.49 -10.92
C SER A 231 -9.29 -7.08 -10.56
N GLU A 232 -9.13 -6.78 -9.27
CA GLU A 232 -8.72 -5.46 -8.80
C GLU A 232 -7.25 -5.14 -9.12
N LEU A 233 -6.33 -6.10 -9.05
CA LEU A 233 -4.93 -5.92 -9.46
C LEU A 233 -4.77 -5.82 -10.99
N SER A 234 -5.70 -6.37 -11.77
CA SER A 234 -5.75 -6.20 -13.22
C SER A 234 -6.42 -4.89 -13.67
N SER A 235 -6.74 -4.00 -12.73
CA SER A 235 -7.32 -2.70 -13.03
C SER A 235 -6.28 -1.71 -13.58
N SER A 236 -6.71 -0.46 -13.80
CA SER A 236 -5.82 0.63 -14.20
C SER A 236 -5.33 1.36 -12.96
N HIS A 237 -4.08 1.80 -12.98
CA HIS A 237 -3.38 2.34 -11.82
C HIS A 237 -2.89 3.76 -12.12
N LEU A 238 -3.57 4.77 -11.58
CA LEU A 238 -3.21 6.17 -11.75
C LEU A 238 -2.14 6.57 -10.73
N ALA A 239 -0.90 6.80 -11.19
CA ALA A 239 0.15 7.37 -10.35
C ALA A 239 -0.14 8.85 -10.07
N TYR A 240 -0.27 9.22 -8.79
CA TYR A 240 -0.50 10.63 -8.39
C TYR A 240 0.68 11.21 -7.58
N SER A 241 1.80 10.49 -7.51
CA SER A 241 3.04 10.93 -6.85
C SER A 241 4.27 10.36 -7.56
N VAL A 242 5.46 10.87 -7.23
CA VAL A 242 6.76 10.35 -7.72
C VAL A 242 7.21 9.04 -7.02
N GLY A 243 6.41 8.53 -6.09
CA GLY A 243 6.64 7.25 -5.43
C GLY A 243 5.52 6.25 -5.72
N ARG A 244 5.44 5.21 -4.90
CA ARG A 244 4.42 4.16 -4.99
C ARG A 244 3.06 4.58 -4.45
N ARG A 245 2.40 5.51 -5.12
CA ARG A 245 1.03 5.92 -4.77
C ARG A 245 0.17 5.91 -6.01
N PHE A 246 -0.72 4.93 -6.05
CA PHE A 246 -1.63 4.68 -7.16
C PHE A 246 -3.07 4.74 -6.67
N LEU A 247 -3.93 5.23 -7.55
CA LEU A 247 -5.37 5.14 -7.43
C LEU A 247 -5.85 4.10 -8.44
N ASP A 248 -6.41 3.01 -7.93
CA ASP A 248 -6.81 1.87 -8.75
C ASP A 248 -8.24 2.04 -9.23
N PHE A 249 -8.53 1.72 -10.49
CA PHE A 249 -9.85 1.90 -11.08
C PHE A 249 -10.13 0.98 -12.27
N HIS A 250 -11.38 0.55 -12.41
CA HIS A 250 -11.84 -0.11 -13.63
C HIS A 250 -12.29 0.93 -14.65
N GLU A 251 -11.61 0.97 -15.79
CA GLU A 251 -12.00 1.81 -16.93
C GLU A 251 -13.37 1.42 -17.48
N THR A 252 -14.16 2.42 -17.84
CA THR A 252 -15.46 2.27 -18.47
C THR A 252 -15.47 3.09 -19.75
N LYS A 253 -15.83 2.45 -20.87
CA LYS A 253 -15.99 3.16 -22.15
C LYS A 253 -17.16 4.13 -22.02
N ARG A 254 -16.88 5.43 -22.05
CA ARG A 254 -17.86 6.51 -22.03
C ARG A 254 -17.35 7.65 -22.91
N SER A 255 -18.24 8.25 -23.69
CA SER A 255 -17.94 9.49 -24.43
C SER A 255 -17.71 10.63 -23.45
N ILE A 256 -16.64 11.41 -23.66
CA ILE A 256 -16.35 12.59 -22.85
C ILE A 256 -17.17 13.76 -23.39
N GLU A 257 -17.95 14.39 -22.51
CA GLU A 257 -18.77 15.55 -22.87
C GLU A 257 -17.88 16.81 -23.06
N PRO A 258 -18.20 17.72 -23.99
CA PRO A 258 -17.39 18.93 -24.21
C PRO A 258 -17.23 19.82 -22.96
N SER A 259 -18.20 19.81 -22.06
CA SER A 259 -18.14 20.52 -20.77
C SER A 259 -17.07 19.94 -19.84
N VAL A 260 -16.92 18.61 -19.83
CA VAL A 260 -15.90 17.88 -19.06
C VAL A 260 -14.53 18.15 -19.65
N GLU A 261 -14.40 18.10 -20.97
CA GLU A 261 -13.14 18.42 -21.65
C GLU A 261 -12.71 19.86 -21.36
N LYS A 262 -13.61 20.83 -21.50
CA LYS A 262 -13.34 22.23 -21.13
C LYS A 262 -12.84 22.35 -19.69
N PHE A 263 -13.52 21.70 -18.74
CA PHE A 263 -13.13 21.74 -17.32
C PHE A 263 -11.72 21.20 -17.08
N VAL A 264 -11.29 20.20 -17.85
CA VAL A 264 -9.93 19.62 -17.79
C VAL A 264 -8.90 20.56 -18.43
N THR A 265 -9.19 21.14 -19.60
CA THR A 265 -8.26 22.07 -20.30
C THR A 265 -7.93 23.31 -19.48
N GLU A 266 -8.83 23.75 -18.61
CA GLU A 266 -8.61 24.87 -17.69
C GLU A 266 -7.61 24.54 -16.56
N LYS A 267 -7.22 23.27 -16.38
CA LYS A 267 -6.42 22.79 -15.23
C LYS A 267 -5.18 21.99 -15.61
N LEU A 268 -5.25 21.21 -16.69
CA LEU A 268 -4.15 20.35 -17.13
C LEU A 268 -3.53 20.86 -18.43
N LEU A 269 -2.22 20.70 -18.55
CA LEU A 269 -1.47 21.01 -19.76
C LEU A 269 -1.50 19.84 -20.74
N GLU A 270 -1.43 20.14 -22.03
CA GLU A 270 -1.27 19.13 -23.08
C GLU A 270 0.11 18.46 -23.05
N PRO A 271 0.23 17.17 -23.39
CA PRO A 271 -0.86 16.25 -23.75
C PRO A 271 -1.64 15.78 -22.51
N TYR A 272 -2.98 15.90 -22.52
CA TYR A 272 -3.83 15.33 -21.48
C TYR A 272 -4.70 14.18 -21.99
N TYR A 273 -5.13 13.32 -21.06
CA TYR A 273 -6.02 12.19 -21.30
C TYR A 273 -7.16 12.25 -20.30
N ILE A 274 -8.38 11.92 -20.74
CA ILE A 274 -9.57 11.89 -19.90
C ILE A 274 -10.17 10.48 -19.95
N LEU A 275 -10.27 9.84 -18.80
CA LEU A 275 -10.87 8.54 -18.61
C LEU A 275 -12.10 8.66 -17.71
N TYR A 276 -13.00 7.69 -17.81
CA TYR A 276 -14.09 7.48 -16.89
C TYR A 276 -14.00 6.07 -16.33
N GLY A 277 -14.16 5.91 -15.01
CA GLY A 277 -14.01 4.60 -14.41
C GLY A 277 -14.47 4.52 -12.96
N LYS A 278 -14.63 3.29 -12.49
CA LYS A 278 -14.98 2.99 -11.11
C LYS A 278 -13.71 2.90 -10.29
N ILE A 279 -13.45 3.94 -9.49
CA ILE A 279 -12.37 3.95 -8.52
C ILE A 279 -12.63 2.89 -7.45
N LEU A 280 -11.62 2.05 -7.24
CA LEU A 280 -11.59 0.98 -6.25
C LEU A 280 -11.17 1.52 -4.89
N ARG A 281 -11.15 0.63 -3.88
CA ARG A 281 -10.63 0.97 -2.55
C ARG A 281 -9.19 1.49 -2.69
N PRO A 282 -8.86 2.69 -2.21
CA PRO A 282 -7.49 3.21 -2.20
C PRO A 282 -6.55 2.38 -1.31
N PHE A 283 -5.25 2.38 -1.62
CA PHE A 283 -4.24 1.71 -0.79
C PHE A 283 -4.18 2.30 0.64
N ILE A 284 -4.33 3.62 0.77
CA ILE A 284 -4.49 4.34 2.04
C ILE A 284 -5.49 5.48 1.85
N TYR A 285 -6.17 5.89 2.92
CA TYR A 285 -6.92 7.15 2.92
C TYR A 285 -6.06 8.30 3.40
N CYS A 286 -6.22 9.48 2.79
CA CYS A 286 -5.55 10.70 3.22
C CYS A 286 -6.33 11.94 2.83
N LYS A 287 -6.08 13.02 3.56
CA LYS A 287 -6.58 14.36 3.26
C LYS A 287 -5.43 15.33 3.35
N TRP A 288 -5.27 16.13 2.31
CA TRP A 288 -4.30 17.21 2.25
C TRP A 288 -4.78 18.25 1.24
N GLU A 289 -4.66 19.53 1.60
CA GLU A 289 -4.99 20.65 0.72
C GLU A 289 -3.93 21.75 0.92
N GLU A 290 -3.47 22.36 -0.17
CA GLU A 290 -2.58 23.53 -0.16
C GLU A 290 -2.94 24.44 -1.33
N GLY A 291 -3.53 25.60 -1.03
CA GLY A 291 -4.03 26.52 -2.05
C GLY A 291 -5.11 25.86 -2.93
N GLU A 292 -4.87 25.82 -4.24
CA GLU A 292 -5.77 25.16 -5.20
C GLU A 292 -5.62 23.63 -5.21
N PHE A 293 -4.49 23.10 -4.72
CA PHE A 293 -4.16 21.68 -4.82
C PHE A 293 -4.84 20.87 -3.73
N LYS A 294 -5.31 19.68 -4.10
CA LYS A 294 -6.08 18.80 -3.23
C LYS A 294 -5.69 17.35 -3.42
N LEU A 295 -5.60 16.63 -2.31
CA LEU A 295 -5.47 15.18 -2.25
C LEU A 295 -6.46 14.67 -1.19
N ASN A 296 -7.72 14.53 -1.59
CA ASN A 296 -8.80 14.05 -0.75
C ASN A 296 -9.16 12.61 -1.13
N ILE A 297 -8.32 11.68 -0.68
CA ILE A 297 -8.56 10.24 -0.82
C ILE A 297 -9.34 9.79 0.41
N THR A 298 -10.66 9.90 0.33
CA THR A 298 -11.62 9.45 1.35
C THR A 298 -12.55 8.38 0.77
N ARG A 299 -13.48 7.84 1.56
CA ARG A 299 -14.51 6.90 1.06
C ARG A 299 -15.34 7.49 -0.10
N GLU A 300 -15.45 8.82 -0.21
CA GLU A 300 -16.21 9.48 -1.29
C GLU A 300 -15.52 9.38 -2.66
N ILE A 301 -14.20 9.16 -2.70
CA ILE A 301 -13.49 9.04 -3.98
C ILE A 301 -13.87 7.76 -4.72
N GLU A 302 -14.23 6.71 -3.98
CA GLU A 302 -14.64 5.41 -4.51
C GLU A 302 -15.88 5.52 -5.40
N GLY A 303 -16.03 4.58 -6.33
CA GLY A 303 -17.11 4.59 -7.31
C GLY A 303 -16.75 5.37 -8.57
N TYR A 304 -17.75 5.66 -9.40
CA TYR A 304 -17.50 6.24 -10.72
C TYR A 304 -17.03 7.68 -10.65
N LYS A 305 -15.91 7.98 -11.30
CA LYS A 305 -15.28 9.30 -11.40
C LYS A 305 -14.70 9.53 -12.80
N TYR A 306 -14.53 10.80 -13.15
CA TYR A 306 -13.63 11.21 -14.22
C TYR A 306 -12.20 11.26 -13.68
N ILE A 307 -11.28 10.77 -14.50
CA ILE A 307 -9.85 10.65 -14.19
C ILE A 307 -9.11 11.27 -15.36
N ALA A 308 -8.64 12.49 -15.16
CA ALA A 308 -7.84 13.20 -16.15
C ALA A 308 -6.37 13.27 -15.70
N TYR A 309 -5.45 13.10 -16.63
CA TYR A 309 -4.02 13.15 -16.34
C TYR A 309 -3.22 13.66 -17.53
N SER A 310 -2.11 14.30 -17.22
CA SER A 310 -1.08 14.75 -18.14
C SER A 310 0.26 14.21 -17.64
N PRO A 311 0.84 13.18 -18.30
CA PRO A 311 2.04 12.51 -17.83
C PRO A 311 3.18 13.48 -17.53
N GLY A 312 3.71 13.45 -16.29
CA GLY A 312 4.75 14.36 -15.86
C GLY A 312 4.31 15.75 -15.41
N GLU A 313 3.06 16.12 -15.67
CA GLU A 313 2.57 17.49 -15.50
C GLU A 313 1.48 17.62 -14.44
N GLY A 314 0.49 16.73 -14.41
CA GLY A 314 -0.57 16.79 -13.39
C GLY A 314 -1.71 15.79 -13.55
N VAL A 315 -2.53 15.71 -12.50
CA VAL A 315 -3.67 14.80 -12.40
C VAL A 315 -4.87 15.51 -11.80
N LEU A 316 -6.06 15.15 -12.27
CA LEU A 316 -7.34 15.69 -11.83
C LEU A 316 -8.37 14.55 -11.73
N VAL A 317 -8.97 14.35 -10.55
CA VAL A 317 -10.02 13.35 -10.31
C VAL A 317 -11.24 14.04 -9.74
N PHE A 318 -12.40 13.85 -10.38
CA PHE A 318 -13.63 14.55 -10.06
C PHE A 318 -14.89 13.72 -10.38
N ASP A 319 -16.03 14.06 -9.78
CA ASP A 319 -17.31 13.40 -10.05
C ASP A 319 -18.14 14.10 -11.14
N ASN A 320 -19.33 13.57 -11.41
CA ASN A 320 -20.27 14.13 -12.38
C ASN A 320 -20.77 15.55 -12.00
N SER A 321 -20.63 15.98 -10.75
CA SER A 321 -20.95 17.34 -10.30
C SER A 321 -19.76 18.30 -10.40
N LEU A 322 -18.64 17.85 -11.00
CA LEU A 322 -17.37 18.57 -11.08
C LEU A 322 -16.72 18.82 -9.71
N LYS A 323 -17.13 18.06 -8.67
CA LYS A 323 -16.45 18.09 -7.37
C LYS A 323 -15.07 17.44 -7.51
N ILE A 324 -14.03 18.22 -7.23
CA ILE A 324 -12.64 17.78 -7.29
C ILE A 324 -12.25 17.04 -6.01
N TYR A 325 -11.69 15.84 -6.17
CA TYR A 325 -11.11 15.03 -5.09
C TYR A 325 -9.59 15.07 -5.11
N ILE A 326 -9.00 14.98 -6.30
CA ILE A 326 -7.55 15.09 -6.50
C ILE A 326 -7.31 16.16 -7.54
N TYR A 327 -6.46 17.13 -7.23
CA TYR A 327 -5.87 18.02 -8.21
C TYR A 327 -4.44 18.32 -7.77
N LEU A 328 -3.49 17.76 -8.52
CA LEU A 328 -2.05 17.88 -8.25
C LEU A 328 -1.35 18.17 -9.58
N THR A 329 -0.32 19.02 -9.53
CA THR A 329 0.52 19.31 -10.69
C THR A 329 1.99 19.21 -10.29
N LYS A 330 2.90 19.22 -11.26
CA LYS A 330 4.34 19.27 -11.00
C LYS A 330 4.77 20.42 -10.09
N LYS A 331 3.96 21.48 -9.97
CA LYS A 331 4.21 22.64 -9.10
C LYS A 331 4.25 22.27 -7.61
N ILE A 332 3.53 21.22 -7.19
CA ILE A 332 3.56 20.78 -5.77
C ILE A 332 4.77 19.91 -5.44
N LEU A 333 5.52 19.45 -6.44
CA LEU A 333 6.68 18.62 -6.22
C LEU A 333 7.82 19.50 -5.69
N ARG A 334 8.49 19.03 -4.65
CA ARG A 334 9.71 19.66 -4.15
C ARG A 334 10.78 19.67 -5.25
N LYS A 335 11.68 20.66 -5.23
CA LYS A 335 12.73 20.86 -6.27
C LYS A 335 13.52 19.58 -6.57
N ASP A 336 13.86 18.82 -5.54
CA ASP A 336 14.57 17.54 -5.60
C ASP A 336 13.74 16.37 -6.16
N SER A 337 12.42 16.50 -6.17
CA SER A 337 11.46 15.51 -6.66
C SER A 337 10.95 15.80 -8.07
N VAL A 338 11.03 17.04 -8.55
CA VAL A 338 10.57 17.44 -9.91
C VAL A 338 11.27 16.61 -11.00
N GLN A 339 12.55 16.28 -10.83
CA GLN A 339 13.31 15.43 -11.76
C GLN A 339 12.70 14.03 -11.97
N TYR A 340 11.82 13.58 -11.06
CA TYR A 340 11.15 12.29 -11.14
C TYR A 340 9.72 12.40 -11.68
N SER A 341 9.26 13.59 -12.09
CA SER A 341 7.86 13.80 -12.47
C SER A 341 7.42 12.94 -13.65
N LEU A 342 8.32 12.63 -14.60
CA LEU A 342 8.04 11.86 -15.83
C LEU A 342 7.25 10.55 -15.59
N THR A 343 7.44 9.91 -14.44
CA THR A 343 6.77 8.65 -14.08
C THR A 343 5.51 8.84 -13.22
N ALA A 344 5.28 10.07 -12.74
CA ALA A 344 4.07 10.47 -12.04
C ALA A 344 2.98 10.97 -13.01
N PHE A 345 1.77 11.11 -12.50
CA PHE A 345 0.61 11.63 -13.24
C PHE A 345 0.33 10.85 -14.52
N ARG A 346 0.49 9.53 -14.46
CA ARG A 346 0.36 8.58 -15.57
C ARG A 346 -0.50 7.40 -15.14
N VAL A 347 -1.26 6.84 -16.08
CA VAL A 347 -1.98 5.59 -15.88
C VAL A 347 -1.12 4.42 -16.36
N TYR A 348 -0.94 3.43 -15.49
CA TYR A 348 -0.33 2.15 -15.79
C TYR A 348 -1.42 1.10 -15.89
N ARG A 349 -1.25 0.10 -16.77
CA ARG A 349 -2.25 -0.95 -17.00
C ARG A 349 -1.62 -2.33 -16.92
N THR A 350 -2.44 -3.29 -16.54
CA THR A 350 -2.08 -4.71 -16.56
C THR A 350 -2.33 -5.29 -17.95
N LYS A 351 -1.48 -6.24 -18.39
CA LYS A 351 -1.70 -6.97 -19.64
C LYS A 351 -3.05 -7.69 -19.61
N LEU A 352 -3.98 -7.26 -20.46
CA LEU A 352 -5.26 -7.96 -20.68
C LEU A 352 -4.99 -9.22 -21.52
N GLY A 353 -4.81 -10.38 -20.89
CA GLY A 353 -4.67 -11.63 -21.66
C GLY A 353 -4.14 -12.91 -21.00
N SER A 354 -4.16 -13.09 -19.67
CA SER A 354 -3.66 -14.35 -19.08
C SER A 354 -4.44 -14.84 -17.86
N LEU A 355 -5.76 -14.66 -17.85
CA LEU A 355 -6.65 -15.25 -16.82
C LEU A 355 -7.52 -16.40 -17.34
N GLU A 356 -7.25 -16.88 -18.54
CA GLU A 356 -7.62 -18.23 -18.92
C GLU A 356 -6.46 -19.14 -18.52
N HIS A 357 -6.56 -19.78 -17.34
CA HIS A 357 -6.12 -21.15 -17.02
C HIS A 357 -6.48 -21.53 -15.57
#